data_AF-A0A7C7TAR8-F1
#
_entry.id   AF-A0A7C7TAR8-F1
#
_cell.length_a   1.000
_cell.length_b   1.000
_cell.length_c   1.000
_cell.angle_alpha   90.00
_cell.angle_beta   90.00
_cell.angle_gamma   90.00
#
_symmetry.space_group_name_H-M   'P 1'
#
loop_
_entity.id
_entity.type
_entity.pdbx_description
1 polymer ?
#
loop_
_entity_poly.entity_id
_entity_poly.type
_entity_poly.pdbx_seq_one_letter_code
_entity_poly.pdbx_strand_id
1 'polypeptide(L)'
;MTAANYGVLALLTTALFLGCGKGPDPTANFCEAVVELKEIDRLSFDVSPSDDPAVRGALAQTAAQTARVAREAPIEIRGDAEVVAAFTSALTHAFNDTEFSDPLERSAAVGAAQQQFEDQLAESIENLNAFVARTCSPAPYE
;
A
#
# COMPACT_ATOMS: atom_id res chain seq x y z
N MET A 1 64.53 18.11 5.70
CA MET A 1 63.87 18.23 7.03
C MET A 1 62.38 18.38 6.79
N THR A 2 61.63 17.30 7.08
CA THR A 2 60.24 17.23 7.65
C THR A 2 59.13 18.06 6.98
N ALA A 3 58.13 17.50 6.26
CA ALA A 3 56.96 16.68 6.69
C ALA A 3 56.03 17.46 7.66
N ALA A 4 54.70 17.53 7.58
CA ALA A 4 53.66 16.80 6.84
C ALA A 4 52.27 17.51 6.96
N ASN A 5 51.29 17.08 6.14
CA ASN A 5 49.82 16.94 6.38
C ASN A 5 48.99 18.21 6.71
N TYR A 6 47.76 18.41 6.23
CA TYR A 6 46.62 17.54 5.89
C TYR A 6 45.88 18.22 4.72
N GLY A 7 45.33 17.56 3.70
CA GLY A 7 44.40 16.45 3.74
C GLY A 7 43.31 16.79 2.71
N VAL A 8 43.51 16.29 1.49
CA VAL A 8 42.56 16.40 0.36
C VAL A 8 41.29 15.65 0.76
N LEU A 9 40.24 16.38 1.14
CA LEU A 9 38.93 15.82 1.40
C LEU A 9 38.20 15.60 0.07
N ALA A 10 38.42 14.39 -0.43
CA ALA A 10 37.43 13.47 -0.98
C ALA A 10 36.33 14.09 -1.86
N LEU A 11 36.59 13.96 -3.17
CA LEU A 11 35.62 13.75 -4.23
C LEU A 11 34.51 12.77 -3.77
N LEU A 12 33.35 13.30 -3.39
CA LEU A 12 32.12 12.53 -3.32
C LEU A 12 31.62 12.31 -4.75
N THR A 13 32.21 11.27 -5.34
CA THR A 13 31.70 10.51 -6.46
C THR A 13 30.35 9.90 -6.06
N THR A 14 29.24 10.57 -6.38
CA THR A 14 28.02 9.84 -6.73
C THR A 14 28.00 9.75 -8.23
N ALA A 15 28.65 8.70 -8.72
CA ALA A 15 28.51 8.25 -10.08
C ALA A 15 27.01 8.17 -10.40
N LEU A 16 26.58 8.99 -11.37
CA LEU A 16 25.37 8.71 -12.11
C LEU A 16 25.47 7.24 -12.53
N PHE A 17 24.53 6.43 -12.03
CA PHE A 17 24.33 5.06 -12.42
C PHE A 17 23.97 5.02 -13.91
N LEU A 18 24.99 5.09 -14.77
CA LEU A 18 24.95 4.59 -16.14
C LEU A 18 25.07 3.06 -16.04
N GLY A 19 24.09 2.44 -15.39
CA GLY A 19 23.88 1.00 -15.42
C GLY A 19 23.28 0.63 -16.77
N CYS A 20 23.94 -0.29 -17.48
CA CYS A 20 23.41 -0.88 -18.69
C CYS A 20 22.17 -1.73 -18.36
N GLY A 21 20.97 -1.26 -18.72
CA GLY A 21 19.80 -2.12 -18.89
C GLY A 21 18.45 -1.55 -18.44
N LYS A 22 17.53 -1.49 -19.42
CA LYS A 22 16.07 -1.29 -19.33
C LYS A 22 15.60 0.15 -19.11
N GLY A 23 14.59 0.54 -19.91
CA GLY A 23 13.86 1.81 -19.75
C GLY A 23 13.16 1.90 -18.39
N PRO A 24 12.27 2.88 -18.18
CA PRO A 24 11.57 3.04 -16.90
C PRO A 24 10.95 1.70 -16.46
N ASP A 25 11.24 1.27 -15.23
CA ASP A 25 10.65 0.07 -14.65
C ASP A 25 9.12 0.24 -14.61
N PRO A 26 8.37 -0.58 -15.38
CA PRO A 26 6.92 -0.43 -15.46
C PRO A 26 6.21 -0.73 -14.13
N THR A 27 6.92 -1.29 -13.14
CA THR A 27 6.37 -1.66 -11.83
C THR A 27 6.75 -0.66 -10.72
N ALA A 28 7.57 0.35 -11.01
CA ALA A 28 8.07 1.29 -10.00
C ALA A 28 6.94 2.02 -9.24
N ASN A 29 5.97 2.61 -9.97
CA ASN A 29 4.84 3.31 -9.35
C ASN A 29 3.94 2.37 -8.53
N PHE A 30 3.77 1.13 -8.99
CA PHE A 30 3.02 0.11 -8.27
C PHE A 30 3.71 -0.23 -6.95
N CYS A 31 5.02 -0.48 -6.98
CA CYS A 31 5.78 -0.81 -5.79
C CYS A 31 5.86 0.35 -4.80
N GLU A 32 5.97 1.59 -5.28
CA GLU A 32 5.85 2.78 -4.43
C GLU A 32 4.47 2.86 -3.75
N ALA A 33 3.38 2.68 -4.51
CA ALA A 33 2.03 2.67 -3.97
C ALA A 33 1.83 1.58 -2.90
N VAL A 34 2.44 0.40 -3.09
CA VAL A 34 2.40 -0.69 -2.11
C VAL A 34 3.20 -0.36 -0.85
N VAL A 35 4.35 0.32 -0.96
CA VAL A 35 5.12 0.77 0.20
C VAL A 35 4.33 1.77 1.04
N GLU A 36 3.72 2.76 0.39
CA GLU A 36 2.83 3.71 1.06
C GLU A 36 1.61 3.03 1.70
N LEU A 37 1.02 2.01 1.05
CA LEU A 37 -0.09 1.25 1.63
C LEU A 37 0.35 0.53 2.91
N LYS A 38 1.55 -0.05 2.94
CA LYS A 38 2.11 -0.68 4.16
C LYS A 38 2.35 0.33 5.27
N GLU A 39 2.73 1.56 4.94
CA GLU A 39 2.86 2.63 5.93
C GLU A 39 1.50 3.03 6.52
N ILE A 40 0.48 3.19 5.68
CA ILE A 40 -0.90 3.47 6.12
C ILE A 40 -1.44 2.33 6.99
N ASP A 41 -1.24 1.08 6.59
CA ASP A 41 -1.62 -0.10 7.37
C ASP A 41 -0.96 -0.07 8.76
N ARG A 42 0.35 0.22 8.82
CA ARG A 42 1.07 0.36 10.09
C ARG A 42 0.49 1.47 10.97
N LEU A 43 0.12 2.61 10.39
CA LEU A 43 -0.46 3.74 11.13
C LEU A 43 -1.89 3.45 11.59
N SER A 44 -2.61 2.56 10.91
CA SER A 44 -3.98 2.19 11.29
C SER A 44 -4.07 1.51 12.66
N PHE A 45 -2.98 0.87 13.13
CA PHE A 45 -2.92 0.26 14.46
C PHE A 45 -2.96 1.28 15.61
N ASP A 46 -2.64 2.55 15.35
CA ASP A 46 -2.68 3.62 16.34
C ASP A 46 -4.08 4.25 16.46
N VAL A 47 -5.03 3.84 15.62
CA VAL A 47 -6.40 4.36 15.60
C VAL A 47 -7.24 3.69 16.69
N SER A 48 -7.80 4.50 17.61
CA SER A 48 -8.74 3.99 18.60
C SER A 48 -10.06 3.60 17.95
N PRO A 49 -10.56 2.35 18.13
CA PRO A 49 -11.87 1.95 17.59
C PRO A 49 -13.06 2.74 18.16
N SER A 50 -12.88 3.44 19.29
CA SER A 50 -13.90 4.28 19.92
C SER A 50 -13.96 5.70 19.36
N ASP A 51 -12.99 6.10 18.54
CA ASP A 51 -12.92 7.41 17.89
C ASP A 51 -13.45 7.28 16.46
N ASP A 52 -14.77 7.41 16.30
CA ASP A 52 -15.46 7.22 15.00
C ASP A 52 -14.89 8.13 13.88
N PRO A 53 -14.66 9.44 14.10
CA PRO A 53 -13.97 10.27 13.11
C PRO A 53 -12.60 9.72 12.70
N ALA A 54 -11.78 9.25 13.65
CA ALA A 54 -10.47 8.69 13.34
C ALA A 54 -10.56 7.39 12.52
N VAL A 55 -11.50 6.49 12.88
CA VAL A 55 -11.75 5.25 12.12
C VAL A 55 -12.19 5.54 10.69
N ARG A 56 -13.13 6.47 10.50
CA ARG A 56 -13.57 6.90 9.16
C ARG A 56 -12.43 7.50 8.34
N GLY A 57 -11.59 8.32 8.97
CA GLY A 57 -10.41 8.91 8.33
C GLY A 57 -9.42 7.84 7.86
N ALA A 58 -9.12 6.85 8.72
CA ALA A 58 -8.23 5.75 8.39
C ALA A 58 -8.79 4.87 7.26
N LEU A 59 -10.09 4.52 7.30
CA LEU A 59 -10.74 3.77 6.22
C LEU A 59 -10.68 4.53 4.89
N ALA A 60 -10.98 5.83 4.90
CA ALA A 60 -10.92 6.65 3.69
C ALA A 60 -9.48 6.73 3.12
N GLN A 61 -8.47 6.86 3.97
CA GLN A 61 -7.07 6.86 3.56
C GLN A 61 -6.66 5.51 2.96
N THR A 62 -7.01 4.42 3.63
CA THR A 62 -6.75 3.06 3.13
C THR A 62 -7.44 2.81 1.80
N ALA A 63 -8.72 3.16 1.65
CA ALA A 63 -9.47 3.00 0.40
C ALA A 63 -8.88 3.84 -0.75
N ALA A 64 -8.44 5.07 -0.47
CA ALA A 64 -7.76 5.89 -1.46
C ALA A 64 -6.45 5.25 -1.93
N GLN A 65 -5.70 4.65 -1.01
CA GLN A 65 -4.42 4.03 -1.34
C GLN A 65 -4.56 2.67 -2.02
N THR A 66 -5.48 1.81 -1.60
CA THR A 66 -5.77 0.56 -2.33
C THR A 66 -6.25 0.85 -3.75
N ALA A 67 -7.04 1.91 -3.95
CA ALA A 67 -7.42 2.38 -5.27
C ALA A 67 -6.21 2.86 -6.10
N ARG A 68 -5.20 3.50 -5.47
CA ARG A 68 -3.93 3.83 -6.15
C ARG A 68 -3.19 2.55 -6.56
N VAL A 69 -3.04 1.60 -5.65
CA VAL A 69 -2.39 0.30 -5.93
C VAL A 69 -3.07 -0.39 -7.12
N ALA A 70 -4.40 -0.42 -7.16
CA ALA A 70 -5.15 -0.99 -8.29
C ALA A 70 -4.90 -0.26 -9.62
N ARG A 71 -4.87 1.08 -9.60
CA ARG A 71 -4.59 1.87 -10.83
C ARG A 71 -3.19 1.66 -11.38
N GLU A 72 -2.19 1.60 -10.50
CA GLU A 72 -0.79 1.41 -10.88
C GLU A 72 -0.46 -0.06 -11.16
N ALA A 73 -1.33 -1.00 -10.77
CA ALA A 73 -1.09 -2.44 -10.91
C ALA A 73 -0.83 -2.85 -12.37
N PRO A 74 0.20 -3.70 -12.60
CA PRO A 74 0.37 -4.41 -13.87
C PRO A 74 -0.88 -5.20 -14.24
N ILE A 75 -1.11 -5.40 -15.54
CA ILE A 75 -2.34 -6.02 -16.06
C ILE A 75 -2.55 -7.44 -15.50
N GLU A 76 -1.45 -8.13 -15.18
CA GLU A 76 -1.43 -9.48 -14.63
C GLU A 76 -2.00 -9.59 -13.22
N ILE A 77 -1.96 -8.52 -12.42
CA ILE A 77 -2.43 -8.50 -11.02
C ILE A 77 -3.52 -7.45 -10.76
N ARG A 78 -3.91 -6.69 -11.79
CA ARG A 78 -4.87 -5.59 -11.66
C ARG A 78 -6.22 -6.05 -11.14
N GLY A 79 -6.73 -7.19 -11.61
CA GLY A 79 -8.02 -7.72 -11.15
C GLY A 79 -8.04 -7.98 -9.64
N ASP A 80 -7.00 -8.62 -9.11
CA ASP A 80 -6.88 -8.88 -7.68
C ASP A 80 -6.73 -7.58 -6.87
N ALA A 81 -5.96 -6.61 -7.38
CA ALA A 81 -5.82 -5.31 -6.75
C ALA A 81 -7.15 -4.51 -6.76
N GLU A 82 -7.94 -4.61 -7.83
CA GLU A 82 -9.27 -4.01 -7.94
C GLU A 82 -10.27 -4.63 -6.94
N VAL A 83 -10.22 -5.94 -6.70
CA VAL A 83 -11.04 -6.60 -5.67
C VAL A 83 -10.73 -6.03 -4.27
N VAL A 84 -9.43 -5.89 -3.92
CA VAL A 84 -9.02 -5.32 -2.64
C VAL A 84 -9.43 -3.84 -2.51
N ALA A 85 -9.30 -3.06 -3.59
CA ALA A 85 -9.75 -1.67 -3.62
C ALA A 85 -11.27 -1.56 -3.47
N ALA A 86 -12.03 -2.40 -4.15
CA ALA A 86 -13.49 -2.43 -4.07
C ALA A 86 -13.97 -2.81 -2.66
N PHE A 87 -13.34 -3.81 -2.04
CA PHE A 87 -13.65 -4.22 -0.67
C PHE A 87 -13.43 -3.09 0.35
N THR A 88 -12.26 -2.44 0.30
CA THR A 88 -11.95 -1.32 1.22
C THR A 88 -12.85 -0.11 0.98
N SER A 89 -13.26 0.14 -0.26
CA SER A 89 -14.29 1.13 -0.59
C SER A 89 -15.65 0.76 -0.02
N ALA A 90 -16.08 -0.50 -0.12
CA ALA A 90 -17.35 -0.98 0.42
C ALA A 90 -17.39 -0.87 1.95
N LEU A 91 -16.30 -1.22 2.65
CA LEU A 91 -16.18 -0.98 4.09
C LEU A 91 -16.26 0.50 4.44
N THR A 92 -15.59 1.36 3.67
CA THR A 92 -15.64 2.80 3.88
C THR A 92 -17.07 3.33 3.74
N HIS A 93 -17.83 2.84 2.75
CA HIS A 93 -19.25 3.17 2.60
C HIS A 93 -20.09 2.67 3.78
N ALA A 94 -19.89 1.43 4.22
CA ALA A 94 -20.61 0.89 5.38
C ALA A 94 -20.41 1.75 6.64
N PHE A 95 -19.20 2.27 6.87
CA PHE A 95 -18.95 3.20 7.97
C PHE A 95 -19.53 4.60 7.70
N ASN A 96 -19.45 5.09 6.46
CA ASN A 96 -19.93 6.41 6.09
C ASN A 96 -21.45 6.55 6.19
N ASP A 97 -22.17 5.51 5.81
CA ASP A 97 -23.62 5.52 5.67
C ASP A 97 -24.34 5.10 6.96
N THR A 98 -23.60 4.78 8.02
CA THR A 98 -24.17 4.37 9.33
C THR A 98 -23.71 5.26 10.47
N GLU A 99 -24.60 5.47 11.43
CA GLU A 99 -24.27 6.23 12.65
C GLU A 99 -23.42 5.40 13.61
N PHE A 100 -22.52 6.06 14.35
CA PHE A 100 -21.77 5.39 15.42
C PHE A 100 -22.65 5.05 16.62
N SER A 101 -23.74 5.83 16.82
CA SER A 101 -24.76 5.60 17.85
C SER A 101 -25.62 4.37 17.61
N ASP A 102 -25.63 3.82 16.38
CA ASP A 102 -26.35 2.59 16.04
C ASP A 102 -25.37 1.46 15.67
N PRO A 103 -24.84 0.74 16.67
CA PRO A 103 -23.87 -0.33 16.42
C PRO A 103 -24.47 -1.52 15.69
N LEU A 104 -25.80 -1.74 15.76
CA LEU A 104 -26.44 -2.87 15.11
C LEU A 104 -26.57 -2.63 13.60
N GLU A 105 -27.05 -1.44 13.21
CA GLU A 105 -27.09 -1.04 11.81
C GLU A 105 -25.70 -1.06 11.18
N ARG A 106 -24.71 -0.49 11.87
CA ARG A 106 -23.32 -0.51 11.41
C ARG A 106 -22.78 -1.93 11.23
N SER A 107 -23.02 -2.81 12.20
CA SER A 107 -22.54 -4.19 12.12
C SER A 107 -23.19 -4.92 10.94
N ALA A 108 -24.47 -4.68 10.67
CA ALA A 108 -25.16 -5.25 9.52
C ALA A 108 -24.59 -4.73 8.19
N ALA A 109 -24.32 -3.42 8.08
CA ALA A 109 -23.72 -2.82 6.90
C ALA A 109 -22.29 -3.35 6.63
N VAL A 110 -21.47 -3.47 7.67
CA VAL A 110 -20.11 -4.05 7.56
C VAL A 110 -20.19 -5.52 7.15
N GLY A 111 -21.08 -6.31 7.75
CA GLY A 111 -21.27 -7.72 7.37
C GLY A 111 -21.73 -7.87 5.92
N ALA A 112 -22.66 -7.02 5.46
CA ALA A 112 -23.09 -7.01 4.06
C ALA A 112 -21.94 -6.64 3.11
N ALA A 113 -21.12 -5.65 3.47
CA ALA A 113 -19.93 -5.30 2.70
C ALA A 113 -18.92 -6.45 2.64
N GLN A 114 -18.72 -7.21 3.72
CA GLN A 114 -17.83 -8.38 3.73
C GLN A 114 -18.37 -9.53 2.88
N GLN A 115 -19.66 -9.84 3.00
CA GLN A 115 -20.30 -10.94 2.29
C GLN A 115 -20.27 -10.76 0.77
N GLN A 116 -20.29 -9.52 0.27
CA GLN A 116 -20.15 -9.23 -1.17
C GLN A 116 -18.84 -9.74 -1.79
N PHE A 117 -17.80 -9.96 -0.98
CA PHE A 117 -16.47 -10.36 -1.46
C PHE A 117 -15.99 -11.71 -0.89
N GLU A 118 -16.86 -12.47 -0.20
CA GLU A 118 -16.46 -13.67 0.55
C GLU A 118 -15.76 -14.73 -0.32
N ASP A 119 -16.16 -14.85 -1.58
CA ASP A 119 -15.63 -15.84 -2.52
C ASP A 119 -14.30 -15.43 -3.18
N GLN A 120 -13.94 -14.13 -3.16
CA GLN A 120 -12.85 -13.60 -3.99
C GLN A 120 -11.74 -12.94 -3.16
N LEU A 121 -12.08 -12.30 -2.03
CA LEU A 121 -11.17 -11.43 -1.32
C LEU A 121 -9.91 -12.15 -0.84
N ALA A 122 -10.07 -13.36 -0.27
CA ALA A 122 -8.94 -14.10 0.28
C ALA A 122 -7.93 -14.49 -0.80
N GLU A 123 -8.40 -15.02 -1.93
CA GLU A 123 -7.56 -15.39 -3.07
C GLU A 123 -6.88 -14.16 -3.68
N SER A 124 -7.61 -13.05 -3.86
CA SER A 124 -7.04 -11.82 -4.40
C SER A 124 -5.97 -11.21 -3.50
N ILE A 125 -6.15 -11.25 -2.17
CA ILE A 125 -5.11 -10.81 -1.23
C ILE A 125 -3.87 -11.71 -1.33
N GLU A 126 -4.05 -13.03 -1.42
CA GLU A 126 -2.94 -13.98 -1.55
C GLU A 126 -2.15 -13.75 -2.84
N ASN A 127 -2.85 -13.64 -3.98
CA ASN A 127 -2.25 -13.38 -5.28
C ASN A 127 -1.50 -12.04 -5.28
N LEU A 128 -2.12 -10.97 -4.77
CA LEU A 128 -1.50 -9.66 -4.71
C LEU A 128 -0.24 -9.67 -3.84
N ASN A 129 -0.29 -10.31 -2.67
CA ASN A 129 0.86 -10.44 -1.78
C ASN A 129 2.00 -11.24 -2.43
N ALA A 130 1.70 -12.36 -3.09
CA ALA A 130 2.69 -13.17 -3.78
C ALA A 130 3.35 -12.40 -4.93
N PHE A 131 2.56 -11.62 -5.68
CA PHE A 131 3.06 -10.75 -6.74
C PHE A 131 3.97 -9.66 -6.18
N VAL A 132 3.53 -8.95 -5.14
CA VAL A 132 4.33 -7.92 -4.45
C VAL A 132 5.65 -8.50 -3.95
N ALA A 133 5.65 -9.70 -3.35
CA ALA A 133 6.85 -10.33 -2.83
C ALA A 133 7.89 -10.62 -3.93
N ARG A 134 7.44 -11.02 -5.13
CA ARG A 134 8.32 -11.25 -6.28
C ARG A 134 8.80 -9.97 -6.96
N THR A 135 7.93 -8.98 -7.07
CA THR A 135 8.14 -7.82 -7.94
C THR A 135 8.73 -6.63 -7.19
N CYS A 136 8.33 -6.41 -5.95
CA CYS A 136 8.68 -5.23 -5.16
C CYS A 136 9.72 -5.49 -4.06
N SER A 137 10.25 -6.72 -3.95
CA SER A 137 11.39 -6.98 -3.06
C SER A 137 12.69 -6.51 -3.72
N PRO A 138 13.60 -5.86 -2.98
CA PRO A 138 14.92 -5.57 -3.52
C PRO A 138 15.62 -6.88 -3.88
N ALA A 139 16.22 -6.95 -5.08
CA ALA A 139 17.11 -8.05 -5.42
C ALA A 139 18.22 -8.14 -4.35
N PRO A 140 18.61 -9.35 -3.90
CA PRO A 140 19.76 -9.48 -3.01
C PRO A 140 20.96 -8.85 -3.73
N TYR A 141 21.59 -7.91 -3.05
CA TYR A 141 22.84 -7.29 -3.45
C TYR A 141 23.87 -8.40 -3.73
N GLU A 142 24.26 -8.57 -4.99
CA GLU A 142 25.47 -9.31 -5.39
C GLU A 142 26.68 -8.37 -5.40
#